data_AF-A0AAN6K5R4-F1
#
_entry.id   AF-A0AAN6K5R4-F1
#
_cell.length_a   1.000
_cell.length_b   1.000
_cell.length_c   1.000
_cell.angle_alpha   90.00
_cell.angle_beta   90.00
_cell.angle_gamma   90.00
#
_symmetry.space_group_name_H-M   'P 1'
#
loop_
_entity.id
_entity.type
_entity.pdbx_description
1 polymer ?
#
loop_
_entity_poly.entity_id
_entity_poly.type
_entity_poly.pdbx_seq_one_letter_code
_entity_poly.pdbx_strand_id
1 'polypeptide(L)'
;MNTAADIPLLIRSENSASERRISPSWTITHLKDRLEPITGIPATCQRLSLKVGSQAPLPITAQSEDATQLANWPLQAYAEIQVADTRPPGARTNYTDVSAVPKYEMPAADYASRTDSVLAWKRTQKLGRFDPNAPTLIQQKITASYREAESRGVKVGVRCRLLPAEEDARRGQVAFLGEVGEIPGGVGAWVGVRLDEPTGKNDGRVGGTRYFECAAKCGVFVRPERVEVGEFAVVDEFAEEDEEF
;
A
#
# COMPACT_ATOMS: atom_id res chain seq x y z
N MET A 1 32.38 -16.91 -50.32
CA MET A 1 31.41 -15.86 -49.91
C MET A 1 30.97 -16.18 -48.50
N ASN A 2 31.50 -15.45 -47.51
CA ASN A 2 31.24 -15.75 -46.10
C ASN A 2 29.87 -15.17 -45.74
N THR A 3 28.83 -16.00 -45.70
CA THR A 3 27.51 -15.57 -45.21
C THR A 3 27.64 -15.33 -43.71
N ALA A 4 27.69 -14.06 -43.29
CA ALA A 4 27.71 -13.73 -41.88
C ALA A 4 26.49 -14.34 -41.20
N ALA A 5 26.72 -15.12 -40.14
CA ALA A 5 25.65 -15.79 -39.41
C ALA A 5 24.67 -14.77 -38.82
N ASP A 6 23.39 -15.13 -38.75
CA ASP A 6 22.38 -14.25 -38.16
C ASP A 6 22.64 -14.08 -36.66
N ILE A 7 22.64 -12.83 -36.21
CA ILE A 7 22.95 -12.43 -34.84
C ILE A 7 21.62 -12.21 -34.09
N PRO A 8 21.40 -12.84 -32.91
CA PRO A 8 20.24 -12.54 -32.10
C PRO A 8 20.37 -11.13 -31.51
N LEU A 9 19.38 -10.28 -31.73
CA LEU A 9 19.32 -8.90 -31.26
C LEU A 9 17.99 -8.65 -30.56
N LEU A 10 18.00 -7.74 -29.58
CA LEU A 10 16.80 -7.30 -28.88
C LEU A 10 16.23 -6.08 -29.60
N ILE A 11 15.01 -6.18 -30.10
CA ILE A 11 14.28 -5.08 -30.71
C ILE A 11 13.43 -4.43 -29.64
N ARG A 12 13.60 -3.11 -29.43
CA ARG A 12 12.77 -2.33 -28.53
C ARG A 12 12.15 -1.15 -29.23
N SER A 13 10.87 -0.94 -28.97
CA SER A 13 10.09 0.23 -29.34
C SER A 13 9.22 0.64 -28.15
N GLU A 14 8.49 1.74 -28.27
CA GLU A 14 7.60 2.23 -27.22
C GLU A 14 6.53 1.20 -26.81
N ASN A 15 5.95 0.47 -27.78
CA ASN A 15 4.83 -0.44 -27.57
C ASN A 15 5.19 -1.94 -27.70
N SER A 16 6.44 -2.28 -28.04
CA SER A 16 6.82 -3.65 -28.37
C SER A 16 8.29 -3.93 -28.02
N ALA A 17 8.54 -5.12 -27.46
CA ALA A 17 9.87 -5.65 -27.21
C ALA A 17 9.92 -7.12 -27.69
N SER A 18 10.89 -7.46 -28.53
CA SER A 18 11.04 -8.82 -29.05
C SER A 18 12.50 -9.16 -29.37
N GLU A 19 12.87 -10.44 -29.28
CA GLU A 19 14.17 -10.92 -29.75
C GLU A 19 14.06 -11.38 -31.21
N ARG A 20 15.02 -10.96 -32.06
CA ARG A 20 15.04 -11.28 -33.48
C ARG A 20 16.44 -11.61 -33.97
N ARG A 21 16.53 -12.57 -34.89
CA ARG A 21 17.77 -12.89 -35.59
C ARG A 21 17.90 -11.96 -36.80
N ILE A 22 18.98 -11.19 -36.85
CA ILE A 22 19.25 -10.20 -37.90
C ILE A 22 20.54 -10.56 -38.60
N SER A 23 20.50 -10.61 -39.93
CA SER A 23 21.69 -10.83 -40.74
C SER A 23 22.46 -9.51 -40.92
N PRO A 24 23.79 -9.49 -40.69
CA PRO A 24 24.62 -8.33 -41.01
C PRO A 24 24.59 -7.93 -42.50
N SER A 25 24.21 -8.88 -43.38
CA SER A 25 24.10 -8.65 -44.83
C SER A 25 22.86 -7.86 -45.24
N TRP A 26 21.88 -7.70 -44.35
CA TRP A 26 20.67 -6.94 -44.65
C TRP A 26 20.97 -5.46 -44.83
N THR A 27 20.24 -4.83 -45.74
CA THR A 27 20.24 -3.39 -45.91
C THR A 27 19.41 -2.73 -44.81
N ILE A 28 19.62 -1.44 -44.57
CA ILE A 28 18.84 -0.70 -43.57
C ILE A 28 17.35 -0.71 -43.94
N THR A 29 17.02 -0.53 -45.23
CA THR A 29 15.63 -0.61 -45.72
C THR A 29 15.02 -1.96 -45.45
N HIS A 30 15.73 -3.05 -45.76
CA HIS A 30 15.22 -4.40 -45.50
C HIS A 30 14.96 -4.65 -44.01
N LEU A 31 15.83 -4.14 -43.14
CA LEU A 31 15.61 -4.20 -41.70
C LEU A 31 14.34 -3.43 -41.30
N LYS A 32 14.17 -2.20 -41.78
CA LYS A 32 13.00 -1.37 -41.46
C LYS A 32 11.69 -2.03 -41.87
N ASP A 33 11.63 -2.60 -43.07
CA ASP A 33 10.46 -3.34 -43.58
C ASP A 33 10.12 -4.55 -42.69
N ARG A 34 11.15 -5.27 -42.20
CA ARG A 34 10.98 -6.41 -41.28
C ARG A 34 10.53 -5.99 -39.89
N LEU A 35 10.89 -4.80 -39.44
CA LEU A 35 10.53 -4.25 -38.13
C LEU A 35 9.13 -3.65 -38.09
N GLU A 36 8.57 -3.26 -39.23
CA GLU A 36 7.23 -2.68 -39.33
C GLU A 36 6.13 -3.58 -38.74
N PRO A 37 5.97 -4.86 -39.14
CA PRO A 37 4.93 -5.74 -38.55
C PRO A 37 5.17 -6.08 -37.07
N ILE A 38 6.36 -5.80 -36.54
CA ILE A 38 6.74 -6.12 -35.14
C ILE A 38 6.47 -4.92 -34.22
N THR A 39 6.79 -3.73 -34.70
CA THR A 39 6.72 -2.48 -33.92
C THR A 39 5.46 -1.69 -34.21
N GLY A 40 4.79 -1.94 -35.35
CA GLY A 40 3.67 -1.15 -35.85
C GLY A 40 4.06 0.24 -36.35
N ILE A 41 5.37 0.51 -36.51
CA ILE A 41 5.90 1.79 -37.01
C ILE A 41 6.23 1.61 -38.50
N PRO A 42 5.64 2.41 -39.42
CA PRO A 42 5.95 2.33 -40.84
C PRO A 42 7.45 2.48 -41.11
N ALA A 43 8.02 1.74 -42.06
CA ALA A 43 9.45 1.76 -42.37
C ALA A 43 10.02 3.19 -42.58
N THR A 44 9.26 4.05 -43.26
CA THR A 44 9.61 5.47 -43.50
C THR A 44 9.65 6.34 -42.24
N CYS A 45 8.99 5.89 -41.17
CA CYS A 45 8.87 6.60 -39.90
C CYS A 45 9.73 5.97 -38.79
N GLN A 46 10.58 5.00 -39.12
CA GLN A 46 11.49 4.37 -38.16
C GLN A 46 12.82 5.13 -38.09
N ARG A 47 13.20 5.54 -36.87
CA ARG A 47 14.56 5.94 -36.53
C ARG A 47 15.21 4.84 -35.70
N LEU A 48 16.30 4.27 -36.23
CA LEU A 48 16.99 3.13 -35.63
C LEU A 48 18.26 3.57 -34.90
N SER A 49 18.48 3.04 -33.71
CA SER A 49 19.73 3.21 -32.95
C SER A 49 20.18 1.88 -32.35
N LEU A 50 21.46 1.54 -32.47
CA LEU A 50 22.08 0.36 -31.86
C LEU A 50 22.68 0.71 -30.51
N LYS A 51 22.27 0.01 -29.46
CA LYS A 51 22.85 0.09 -28.12
C LYS A 51 23.55 -1.21 -27.77
N VAL A 52 24.83 -1.12 -27.46
CA VAL A 52 25.67 -2.26 -27.08
C VAL A 52 26.06 -2.11 -25.60
N GLY A 53 25.49 -2.97 -24.74
CA GLY A 53 25.71 -2.89 -23.30
C GLY A 53 25.37 -1.52 -22.70
N SER A 54 26.31 -0.93 -21.96
CA SER A 54 26.16 0.39 -21.33
C SER A 54 26.63 1.56 -22.19
N GLN A 55 26.97 1.33 -23.46
CA GLN A 55 27.41 2.39 -24.37
C GLN A 55 26.24 3.29 -24.81
N ALA A 56 26.57 4.51 -25.24
CA ALA A 56 25.60 5.42 -25.83
C ALA A 56 25.01 4.81 -27.12
N PRO A 57 23.71 4.98 -27.39
CA PRO A 57 23.09 4.48 -28.62
C PRO A 57 23.74 5.08 -29.88
N LEU A 58 24.17 4.23 -30.79
CA LEU A 58 24.75 4.59 -32.08
C LEU A 58 23.64 4.68 -33.13
N PRO A 59 23.46 5.81 -33.84
CA PRO A 59 22.45 5.91 -34.88
C PRO A 59 22.76 4.98 -36.06
N ILE A 60 21.75 4.24 -36.53
CA ILE A 60 21.82 3.47 -37.78
C ILE A 60 21.19 4.34 -38.87
N THR A 61 22.02 5.14 -39.53
CA THR A 61 21.62 6.07 -40.60
C THR A 61 22.65 6.06 -41.72
N ALA A 62 22.20 6.19 -42.97
CA ALA A 62 23.05 6.31 -44.14
C ALA A 62 22.45 7.27 -45.17
N GLN A 63 23.26 7.77 -46.12
CA GLN A 63 22.77 8.60 -47.23
C GLN A 63 21.87 7.80 -48.19
N SER A 64 22.17 6.51 -48.38
CA SER A 64 21.35 5.56 -49.12
C SER A 64 21.13 4.32 -48.26
N GLU A 65 19.92 4.18 -47.73
CA GLU A 65 19.54 3.06 -46.84
C GLU A 65 19.40 1.73 -47.59
N ASP A 66 19.10 1.77 -48.88
CA ASP A 66 18.94 0.60 -49.74
C ASP A 66 20.27 -0.06 -50.09
N ALA A 67 21.35 0.71 -50.15
CA ALA A 67 22.68 0.22 -50.52
C ALA A 67 23.57 -0.10 -49.30
N THR A 68 23.23 0.43 -48.12
CA THR A 68 24.07 0.30 -46.93
C THR A 68 23.66 -0.91 -46.09
N GLN A 69 24.61 -1.80 -45.83
CA GLN A 69 24.40 -3.00 -45.02
C GLN A 69 24.64 -2.78 -43.53
N LEU A 70 23.96 -3.56 -42.70
CA LEU A 70 24.07 -3.50 -41.23
C LEU A 70 25.45 -3.93 -40.71
N ALA A 71 26.25 -4.62 -41.50
CA ALA A 71 27.62 -4.99 -41.19
C ALA A 71 28.53 -3.78 -40.87
N ASN A 72 28.13 -2.57 -41.27
CA ASN A 72 28.85 -1.34 -40.94
C ASN A 72 28.73 -0.93 -39.46
N TRP A 73 27.82 -1.55 -38.70
CA TRP A 73 27.65 -1.33 -37.26
C TRP A 73 28.17 -2.52 -36.45
N PRO A 74 28.65 -2.29 -35.21
CA PRO A 74 29.20 -3.34 -34.35
C PRO A 74 28.07 -4.20 -33.74
N LEU A 75 27.40 -5.00 -34.58
CA LEU A 75 26.35 -5.92 -34.14
C LEU A 75 26.94 -7.00 -33.23
N GLN A 76 26.37 -7.15 -32.03
CA GLN A 76 26.76 -8.15 -31.05
C GLN A 76 25.53 -8.92 -30.59
N ALA A 77 25.68 -10.19 -30.22
CA ALA A 77 24.57 -10.98 -29.69
C ALA A 77 23.94 -10.28 -28.48
N TYR A 78 22.62 -10.18 -28.49
CA TYR A 78 21.79 -9.51 -27.48
C TYR A 78 22.00 -8.00 -27.35
N ALA A 79 22.69 -7.37 -28.31
CA ALA A 79 22.64 -5.91 -28.44
C ALA A 79 21.22 -5.45 -28.78
N GLU A 80 20.90 -4.21 -28.40
CA GLU A 80 19.56 -3.66 -28.50
C GLU A 80 19.45 -2.72 -29.70
N ILE A 81 18.51 -2.98 -30.60
CA ILE A 81 18.08 -2.01 -31.62
C ILE A 81 16.85 -1.29 -31.09
N GLN A 82 17.01 0.00 -30.86
CA GLN A 82 15.94 0.92 -30.47
C GLN A 82 15.29 1.48 -31.72
N VAL A 83 13.97 1.29 -31.82
CA VAL A 83 13.13 1.77 -32.91
C VAL A 83 12.26 2.90 -32.37
N ALA A 84 12.60 4.13 -32.75
CA ALA A 84 11.83 5.32 -32.39
C ALA A 84 10.89 5.72 -33.54
N ASP A 85 9.64 6.03 -33.21
CA ASP A 85 8.64 6.53 -34.16
C ASP A 85 8.85 8.04 -34.39
N THR A 86 9.02 8.44 -35.65
CA THR A 86 9.21 9.85 -36.04
C THR A 86 7.90 10.56 -36.41
N ARG A 87 6.76 9.88 -36.45
CA ARG A 87 5.44 10.50 -36.68
C ARG A 87 5.13 11.55 -35.62
N PRO A 88 4.31 12.57 -35.90
CA PRO A 88 3.84 13.50 -34.88
C PRO A 88 3.07 12.73 -33.77
N PRO A 89 3.10 13.19 -32.50
CA PRO A 89 2.46 12.47 -31.39
C PRO A 89 0.99 12.09 -31.63
N GLY A 90 0.21 12.94 -32.29
CA GLY A 90 -1.20 12.66 -32.60
C GLY A 90 -1.44 11.54 -33.63
N ALA A 91 -0.42 11.13 -34.38
CA ALA A 91 -0.49 10.01 -35.33
C ALA A 91 0.07 8.70 -34.77
N ARG A 92 0.54 8.71 -33.51
CA ARG A 92 1.04 7.52 -32.80
C ARG A 92 -0.09 6.94 -31.96
N THR A 93 -0.47 5.70 -32.24
CA THR A 93 -1.44 5.00 -31.40
C THR A 93 -0.77 4.58 -30.09
N ASN A 94 -1.32 5.01 -28.96
CA ASN A 94 -0.85 4.60 -27.65
C ASN A 94 -1.62 3.35 -27.19
N TYR A 95 -0.91 2.24 -27.03
CA TYR A 95 -1.48 0.97 -26.55
C TYR A 95 -1.14 0.68 -25.08
N THR A 96 -0.34 1.52 -24.44
CA THR A 96 0.08 1.37 -23.04
C THR A 96 -0.87 2.07 -22.08
N ASP A 97 -1.53 3.14 -22.52
CA ASP A 97 -2.51 3.85 -21.72
C ASP A 97 -3.87 3.15 -21.76
N VAL A 98 -4.14 2.38 -20.70
CA VAL A 98 -5.42 1.68 -20.50
C VAL A 98 -6.45 2.52 -19.73
N SER A 99 -6.18 3.80 -19.45
CA SER A 99 -7.10 4.67 -18.69
C SER A 99 -8.37 4.99 -19.48
N ALA A 100 -8.27 5.11 -20.80
CA ALA A 100 -9.39 5.39 -21.69
C ALA A 100 -10.22 4.14 -22.04
N VAL A 101 -9.78 2.93 -21.66
CA VAL A 101 -10.50 1.69 -21.92
C VAL A 101 -11.57 1.52 -20.83
N PRO A 102 -12.88 1.55 -21.18
CA PRO A 102 -13.94 1.30 -20.21
C PRO A 102 -13.79 -0.12 -19.66
N LYS A 103 -13.42 -0.21 -18.39
CA LYS A 103 -13.32 -1.50 -17.70
C LYS A 103 -14.72 -1.89 -17.24
N TYR A 104 -15.07 -3.16 -17.45
CA TYR A 104 -16.32 -3.69 -16.92
C TYR A 104 -16.25 -3.74 -15.38
N GLU A 105 -17.18 -3.06 -14.73
CA GLU A 105 -17.41 -3.18 -13.28
C GLU A 105 -18.65 -4.04 -13.04
N MET A 106 -18.46 -5.17 -12.35
CA MET A 106 -19.55 -6.09 -12.06
C MET A 106 -20.49 -5.49 -11.00
N PRO A 107 -21.81 -5.39 -11.26
CA PRO A 107 -22.76 -4.96 -10.24
C PRO A 107 -22.69 -5.85 -9.00
N ALA A 108 -22.81 -5.24 -7.82
CA ALA A 108 -22.70 -5.97 -6.56
C ALA A 108 -23.77 -7.09 -6.41
N ALA A 109 -24.95 -6.90 -6.99
CA ALA A 109 -26.03 -7.89 -6.99
C ALA A 109 -25.65 -9.14 -7.80
N ASP A 110 -25.07 -8.95 -8.99
CA ASP A 110 -24.61 -10.03 -9.86
C ASP A 110 -23.42 -10.76 -9.25
N TYR A 111 -22.49 -10.02 -8.65
CA TYR A 111 -21.38 -10.63 -7.92
C TYR A 111 -21.86 -11.49 -6.74
N ALA A 112 -22.93 -11.07 -6.05
CA ALA A 112 -23.46 -11.77 -4.89
C ALA A 112 -24.27 -13.03 -5.22
N SER A 113 -24.81 -13.14 -6.44
CA SER A 113 -25.56 -14.31 -6.92
C SER A 113 -24.65 -15.42 -7.47
N ARG A 114 -23.43 -15.08 -7.86
CA ARG A 114 -22.43 -16.03 -8.37
C ARG A 114 -21.92 -16.99 -7.30
N THR A 115 -22.01 -18.28 -7.59
CA THR A 115 -21.55 -19.38 -6.72
C THR A 115 -20.03 -19.60 -6.76
N ASP A 116 -19.37 -19.17 -7.84
CA ASP A 116 -17.92 -19.24 -8.06
C ASP A 116 -17.17 -17.98 -7.58
N SER A 117 -17.83 -17.12 -6.81
CA SER A 117 -17.26 -15.87 -6.31
C SER A 117 -16.53 -16.05 -4.96
N VAL A 118 -15.54 -15.19 -4.71
CA VAL A 118 -14.88 -15.10 -3.39
C VAL A 118 -15.89 -14.81 -2.27
N LEU A 119 -16.94 -14.05 -2.58
CA LEU A 119 -18.01 -13.76 -1.62
C LEU A 119 -18.85 -15.00 -1.30
N ALA A 120 -19.21 -15.82 -2.29
CA ALA A 120 -19.87 -17.10 -2.06
C ALA A 120 -18.97 -18.06 -1.26
N TRP A 121 -17.68 -18.15 -1.59
CA TRP A 121 -16.71 -18.94 -0.82
C TRP A 121 -16.63 -18.46 0.64
N LYS A 122 -16.53 -17.15 0.89
CA LYS A 122 -16.51 -16.57 2.25
C LYS A 122 -17.79 -16.86 3.03
N ARG A 123 -18.95 -16.86 2.38
CA ARG A 123 -20.24 -17.26 2.98
C ARG A 123 -20.24 -18.73 3.37
N THR A 124 -19.86 -19.62 2.44
CA THR A 124 -19.84 -21.07 2.67
C THR A 124 -18.87 -21.46 3.78
N GLN A 125 -17.69 -20.84 3.79
CA GLN A 125 -16.67 -21.09 4.81
C GLN A 125 -16.92 -20.34 6.12
N LYS A 126 -17.99 -19.52 6.19
CA LYS A 126 -18.35 -18.76 7.39
C LYS A 126 -17.22 -17.87 7.90
N LEU A 127 -16.49 -17.21 7.00
CA LEU A 127 -15.38 -16.33 7.36
C LEU A 127 -15.84 -14.91 7.71
N GLY A 128 -15.25 -14.36 8.78
CA GLY A 128 -15.45 -12.97 9.18
C GLY A 128 -16.92 -12.67 9.50
N ARG A 129 -17.53 -11.71 8.79
CA ARG A 129 -18.93 -11.30 9.00
C ARG A 129 -19.98 -12.40 8.72
N PHE A 130 -19.57 -13.51 8.11
CA PHE A 130 -20.44 -14.65 7.82
C PHE A 130 -20.27 -15.80 8.84
N ASP A 131 -19.44 -15.62 9.87
CA ASP A 131 -19.32 -16.58 10.97
C ASP A 131 -20.58 -16.53 11.85
N PRO A 132 -21.38 -17.62 11.95
CA PRO A 132 -22.56 -17.66 12.81
C PRO A 132 -22.21 -17.57 14.30
N ASN A 133 -20.97 -17.86 14.69
CA ASN A 133 -20.48 -17.71 16.06
C ASN A 133 -19.90 -16.32 16.33
N ALA A 134 -19.78 -15.44 15.33
CA ALA A 134 -19.31 -14.05 15.52
C ALA A 134 -20.03 -13.31 16.66
N PRO A 135 -21.38 -13.32 16.78
CA PRO A 135 -22.05 -12.66 17.90
C PRO A 135 -21.68 -13.29 19.26
N THR A 136 -21.52 -14.61 19.31
CA THR A 136 -21.12 -15.33 20.54
C THR A 136 -19.68 -15.02 20.92
N LEU A 137 -18.76 -14.95 19.95
CA LEU A 137 -17.34 -14.61 20.17
C LEU A 137 -17.18 -13.15 20.63
N ILE A 138 -17.96 -12.23 20.06
CA ILE A 138 -18.02 -10.83 20.50
C ILE A 138 -18.51 -10.78 21.95
N GLN A 139 -19.61 -11.46 22.28
CA GLN A 139 -20.12 -11.51 23.65
C GLN A 139 -19.11 -12.14 24.62
N GLN A 140 -18.44 -13.23 24.23
CA GLN A 140 -17.39 -13.86 25.05
C GLN A 140 -16.22 -12.91 25.30
N LYS A 141 -15.78 -12.15 24.28
CA LYS A 141 -14.73 -11.13 24.44
C LYS A 141 -15.16 -10.00 25.36
N ILE A 142 -16.41 -9.53 25.23
CA ILE A 142 -16.98 -8.52 26.12
C ILE A 142 -16.96 -9.05 27.56
N THR A 143 -17.55 -10.21 27.81
CA THR A 143 -17.59 -10.83 29.14
C THR A 143 -16.18 -11.06 29.72
N ALA A 144 -15.22 -11.52 28.90
CA ALA A 144 -13.83 -11.70 29.33
C ALA A 144 -13.18 -10.38 29.75
N SER A 145 -13.38 -9.31 28.98
CA SER A 145 -12.82 -7.98 29.30
C SER A 145 -13.40 -7.37 30.57
N TYR A 146 -14.69 -7.56 30.86
CA TYR A 146 -15.29 -7.14 32.13
C TYR A 146 -14.78 -7.97 33.31
N ARG A 147 -14.64 -9.30 33.14
CA ARG A 147 -14.04 -10.17 34.17
C ARG A 147 -12.60 -9.77 34.47
N GLU A 148 -11.82 -9.41 33.46
CA GLU A 148 -10.46 -8.91 33.67
C GLU A 148 -10.46 -7.60 34.47
N ALA A 149 -11.32 -6.64 34.10
CA ALA A 149 -11.46 -5.38 34.83
C ALA A 149 -11.81 -5.63 36.31
N GLU A 150 -12.74 -6.55 36.58
CA GLU A 150 -13.09 -6.95 37.95
C GLU A 150 -11.92 -7.60 38.69
N SER A 151 -11.19 -8.53 38.06
CA SER A 151 -10.03 -9.20 38.69
C SER A 151 -8.89 -8.26 39.04
N ARG A 152 -8.75 -7.15 38.29
CA ARG A 152 -7.76 -6.09 38.53
C ARG A 152 -8.28 -5.03 39.51
N GLY A 153 -9.52 -5.17 40.00
CA GLY A 153 -10.13 -4.22 40.92
C GLY A 153 -10.55 -2.89 40.28
N VAL A 154 -10.64 -2.81 38.95
CA VAL A 154 -11.02 -1.59 38.23
C VAL A 154 -12.49 -1.28 38.50
N LYS A 155 -12.73 -0.18 39.23
CA LYS A 155 -14.07 0.34 39.54
C LYS A 155 -14.07 1.86 39.40
N VAL A 156 -15.20 2.43 39.03
CA VAL A 156 -15.32 3.90 38.97
C VAL A 156 -15.06 4.49 40.35
N GLY A 157 -14.24 5.53 40.41
CA GLY A 157 -13.85 6.24 41.63
C GLY A 157 -12.52 5.81 42.24
N VAL A 158 -11.91 4.70 41.81
CA VAL A 158 -10.63 4.25 42.39
C VAL A 158 -9.44 4.98 41.78
N ARG A 159 -8.39 5.16 42.59
CA ARG A 159 -7.09 5.67 42.13
C ARG A 159 -6.36 4.60 41.33
N CYS A 160 -5.67 5.04 40.29
CA CYS A 160 -4.95 4.16 39.40
C CYS A 160 -3.74 4.84 38.78
N ARG A 161 -2.83 4.01 38.26
CA ARG A 161 -1.79 4.41 37.32
C ARG A 161 -1.95 3.65 36.01
N LEU A 162 -1.46 4.25 34.93
CA LEU A 162 -1.38 3.57 33.64
C LEU A 162 -0.18 2.61 33.60
N LEU A 163 -0.28 1.62 32.71
CA LEU A 163 0.77 0.63 32.42
C LEU A 163 1.13 0.64 30.92
N PRO A 164 2.36 0.24 30.56
CA PRO A 164 3.48 -0.13 31.45
C PRO A 164 4.04 1.08 32.19
N ALA A 165 4.40 0.92 33.48
CA ALA A 165 4.88 2.04 34.30
C ALA A 165 6.21 2.64 33.81
N GLU A 166 7.00 1.90 33.02
CA GLU A 166 8.25 2.37 32.43
C GLU A 166 8.03 3.41 31.30
N GLU A 167 6.88 3.33 30.63
CA GLU A 167 6.55 4.20 29.49
C GLU A 167 5.42 5.19 29.81
N ASP A 168 4.49 4.80 30.67
CA ASP A 168 3.22 5.47 30.87
C ASP A 168 2.84 5.42 32.36
N ALA A 169 3.61 6.11 33.20
CA ALA A 169 3.40 6.16 34.66
C ALA A 169 2.31 7.16 35.11
N ARG A 170 1.50 7.69 34.17
CA ARG A 170 0.52 8.74 34.46
C ARG A 170 -0.52 8.24 35.47
N ARG A 171 -0.79 9.08 36.47
CA ARG A 171 -1.73 8.78 37.57
C ARG A 171 -3.05 9.49 37.35
N GLY A 172 -4.09 8.89 37.91
CA GLY A 172 -5.42 9.44 37.83
C GLY A 172 -6.46 8.62 38.58
N GLN A 173 -7.72 8.93 38.32
CA GLN A 173 -8.87 8.25 38.88
C GLN A 173 -9.70 7.63 37.76
N VAL A 174 -10.15 6.39 37.95
CA VAL A 174 -11.08 5.75 37.02
C VAL A 174 -12.42 6.51 37.06
N ALA A 175 -12.81 7.09 35.94
CA ALA A 175 -14.03 7.89 35.78
C ALA A 175 -15.11 7.15 34.99
N PHE A 176 -14.75 6.13 34.21
CA PHE A 176 -15.69 5.34 33.41
C PHE A 176 -15.21 3.89 33.26
N LEU A 177 -16.14 2.94 33.28
CA LEU A 177 -15.92 1.54 32.91
C LEU A 177 -17.10 1.07 32.05
N GLY A 178 -16.86 0.77 30.79
CA GLY A 178 -17.93 0.39 29.87
C GLY A 178 -17.48 0.27 28.43
N GLU A 179 -18.41 0.02 27.52
CA GLU A 179 -18.14 0.00 26.08
C GLU A 179 -18.10 1.42 25.51
N VAL A 180 -17.26 1.63 24.49
CA VAL A 180 -17.11 2.91 23.78
C VAL A 180 -17.20 2.63 22.29
N GLY A 181 -18.38 2.83 21.71
CA GLY A 181 -18.69 2.42 20.34
C GLY A 181 -17.94 3.21 19.27
N GLU A 182 -17.51 4.43 19.58
CA GLU A 182 -16.83 5.33 18.66
C GLU A 182 -15.33 5.01 18.50
N ILE A 183 -14.77 4.11 19.33
CA ILE A 183 -13.37 3.66 19.19
C ILE A 183 -13.31 2.47 18.21
N PRO A 184 -12.70 2.63 17.01
CA PRO A 184 -12.63 1.55 16.02
C PRO A 184 -11.88 0.33 16.55
N GLY A 185 -12.43 -0.87 16.30
CA GLY A 185 -11.81 -2.14 16.71
C GLY A 185 -11.95 -2.47 18.20
N GLY A 186 -12.65 -1.65 18.97
CA GLY A 186 -12.70 -1.69 20.42
C GLY A 186 -13.83 -2.52 21.04
N VAL A 187 -14.07 -3.77 20.65
CA VAL A 187 -15.07 -4.62 21.34
C VAL A 187 -14.60 -4.92 22.77
N GLY A 188 -15.49 -4.79 23.76
CA GLY A 188 -15.22 -5.07 25.18
C GLY A 188 -14.99 -3.82 26.02
N ALA A 189 -14.75 -4.02 27.32
CA ALA A 189 -14.63 -2.97 28.32
C ALA A 189 -13.47 -1.99 28.03
N TRP A 190 -13.77 -0.72 28.20
CA TRP A 190 -12.85 0.40 28.20
C TRP A 190 -12.87 1.06 29.57
N VAL A 191 -11.71 1.52 30.01
CA VAL A 191 -11.53 2.26 31.24
C VAL A 191 -11.23 3.71 30.86
N GLY A 192 -12.14 4.61 31.21
CA GLY A 192 -11.92 6.04 31.13
C GLY A 192 -11.22 6.50 32.41
N VAL A 193 -10.03 7.07 32.28
CA VAL A 193 -9.25 7.60 33.41
C VAL A 193 -9.21 9.11 33.30
N ARG A 194 -9.54 9.78 34.40
CA ARG A 194 -9.29 11.20 34.64
C ARG A 194 -7.89 11.33 35.21
N LEU A 195 -6.96 11.80 34.39
CA LEU A 195 -5.57 12.06 34.77
C LEU A 195 -5.48 13.30 35.65
N ASP A 196 -4.49 13.29 36.54
CA ASP A 196 -4.21 14.43 37.41
C ASP A 196 -3.60 15.60 36.62
N GLU A 197 -2.80 15.27 35.62
CA GLU A 197 -2.12 16.22 34.73
C GLU A 197 -2.82 16.31 33.35
N PRO A 198 -2.64 17.43 32.61
CA PRO A 198 -3.19 17.63 31.27
C PRO A 198 -2.41 16.86 30.17
N THR A 199 -2.07 15.60 30.44
CA THR A 199 -1.28 14.70 29.58
C THR A 199 -2.13 13.66 28.83
N GLY A 200 -3.44 13.75 28.95
CA GLY A 200 -4.45 12.91 28.29
C GLY A 200 -4.74 13.30 26.84
N LYS A 201 -5.70 12.58 26.25
CA LYS A 201 -6.07 12.70 24.83
C LYS A 201 -7.40 13.41 24.58
N ASN A 202 -8.28 13.44 25.58
CA ASN A 202 -9.64 13.96 25.46
C ASN A 202 -10.10 14.71 26.73
N ASP A 203 -11.31 15.26 26.69
CA ASP A 203 -12.02 15.94 27.78
C ASP A 203 -13.15 15.06 28.39
N GLY A 204 -13.02 13.73 28.25
CA GLY A 204 -14.05 12.75 28.61
C GLY A 204 -15.09 12.49 27.52
N ARG A 205 -14.89 13.05 26.31
CA ARG A 205 -15.69 12.76 25.11
C ARG A 205 -14.93 11.91 24.09
N VAL A 206 -15.65 11.05 23.37
CA VAL A 206 -15.16 10.33 22.19
C VAL A 206 -16.22 10.37 21.11
N GLY A 207 -15.87 10.77 19.89
CA GLY A 207 -16.79 10.81 18.75
C GLY A 207 -18.04 11.68 18.95
N GLY A 208 -17.98 12.67 19.86
CA GLY A 208 -19.11 13.56 20.19
C GLY A 208 -19.93 13.13 21.41
N THR A 209 -19.79 11.89 21.87
CA THR A 209 -20.47 11.35 23.06
C THR A 209 -19.65 11.63 24.32
N ARG A 210 -20.28 12.17 25.38
CA ARG A 210 -19.64 12.38 26.70
C ARG A 210 -19.83 11.16 27.58
N TYR A 211 -18.72 10.58 28.03
CA TYR A 211 -18.68 9.43 28.92
C TYR A 211 -18.39 9.81 30.37
N PHE A 212 -17.50 10.77 30.57
CA PHE A 212 -17.20 11.36 31.87
C PHE A 212 -16.83 12.84 31.72
N GLU A 213 -16.70 13.53 32.84
CA GLU A 213 -16.31 14.93 32.90
C GLU A 213 -14.86 15.06 33.39
N CYS A 214 -14.04 15.79 32.64
CA CYS A 214 -12.70 16.20 33.04
C CYS A 214 -12.27 17.47 32.26
N ALA A 215 -11.18 18.09 32.69
CA ALA A 215 -10.56 19.20 31.97
C ALA A 215 -10.02 18.75 30.60
N ALA A 216 -9.78 19.73 29.73
CA ALA A 216 -9.21 19.47 28.40
C ALA A 216 -7.84 18.79 28.54
N LYS A 217 -7.63 17.70 27.79
CA LYS A 217 -6.43 16.86 27.87
C LYS A 217 -6.24 16.16 29.22
N CYS A 218 -7.27 15.99 30.04
CA CYS A 218 -7.17 15.20 31.28
C CYS A 218 -7.89 13.84 31.18
N GLY A 219 -8.46 13.50 30.02
CA GLY A 219 -9.17 12.24 29.81
C GLY A 219 -8.38 11.29 28.91
N VAL A 220 -8.39 10.01 29.25
CA VAL A 220 -7.84 8.94 28.41
C VAL A 220 -8.69 7.68 28.52
N PHE A 221 -8.85 6.96 27.39
CA PHE A 221 -9.47 5.63 27.36
C PHE A 221 -8.41 4.58 27.10
N VAL A 222 -8.36 3.57 27.97
CA VAL A 222 -7.41 2.46 27.89
C VAL A 222 -8.12 1.13 28.14
N ARG A 223 -7.45 0.02 27.83
CA ARG A 223 -7.92 -1.32 28.17
C ARG A 223 -7.67 -1.63 29.65
N PRO A 224 -8.47 -2.52 30.27
CA PRO A 224 -8.26 -2.93 31.67
C PRO A 224 -6.84 -3.40 31.97
N GLU A 225 -6.18 -4.06 31.01
CA GLU A 225 -4.79 -4.52 31.15
C GLU A 225 -3.76 -3.40 31.35
N ARG A 226 -4.09 -2.17 30.92
CA ARG A 226 -3.24 -0.98 31.02
C ARG A 226 -3.53 -0.15 32.27
N VAL A 227 -4.32 -0.67 33.21
CA VAL A 227 -4.68 0.05 34.44
C VAL A 227 -4.26 -0.79 35.64
N GLU A 228 -3.51 -0.16 36.53
CA GLU A 228 -3.20 -0.71 37.84
C GLU A 228 -3.90 0.13 38.91
N VAL A 229 -4.76 -0.51 39.70
CA VAL A 229 -5.50 0.13 40.79
C VAL A 229 -4.67 0.05 42.06
N GLY A 230 -4.61 1.14 42.82
CA GLY A 230 -3.86 1.21 44.07
C GLY A 230 -3.88 2.61 44.69
N GLU A 231 -3.22 2.75 45.83
CA GLU A 231 -3.03 4.02 46.54
C GLU A 231 -1.98 4.89 45.84
N PHE A 232 -2.33 5.41 44.66
CA PHE A 232 -1.49 6.31 43.89
C PHE A 232 -1.88 7.76 44.19
N ALA A 233 -1.24 8.36 45.19
CA ALA A 233 -1.42 9.77 45.51
C ALA A 233 -1.03 10.67 44.32
N VAL A 234 -1.66 11.85 44.26
CA VAL A 234 -1.27 12.91 43.32
C VAL A 234 0.18 13.26 43.63
N VAL A 235 1.03 13.27 42.61
CA VAL A 235 2.42 13.72 42.77
C VAL A 235 2.35 15.24 42.77
N ASP A 236 2.73 15.85 43.87
CA ASP A 236 2.94 17.29 43.94
C ASP A 236 4.41 17.56 43.61
N GLU A 237 4.67 17.94 42.36
CA GLU A 237 6.04 18.25 41.88
C GLU A 237 6.64 19.50 42.56
N PHE A 238 5.85 20.27 43.30
CA PHE A 238 6.30 21.48 44.00
C PHE A 238 6.48 21.29 45.51
N ALA A 239 6.08 20.15 46.08
CA ALA A 239 6.17 19.92 47.52
C ALA A 239 7.61 19.67 48.02
N GLU A 240 8.54 19.28 47.13
CA GLU A 240 9.94 19.03 47.50
C GLU A 240 10.84 20.28 47.40
N GLU A 241 10.39 21.40 46.80
CA GLU A 241 11.19 22.64 46.70
C GLU A 241 11.07 23.55 47.94
N ASP A 242 10.10 23.32 48.83
CA ASP A 242 9.81 24.20 49.98
C ASP A 242 10.57 23.81 51.28
N GLU A 243 11.38 22.74 51.30
CA GLU A 243 12.13 22.29 52.49
C GLU A 243 13.59 22.74 52.57
N GLU A 244 14.10 23.56 51.64
CA GLU A 244 15.48 24.07 51.69
C GLU A 244 15.55 25.60 51.53
N PHE A 245 15.11 26.35 52.56
CA PHE A 245 15.48 27.76 52.77
C PHE A 245 15.70 28.10 54.25
#